data_AF-A0AA38IPP2-F1
#
_entry.id   AF-A0AA38IPP2-F1
#
_cell.length_a   1.000
_cell.length_b   1.000
_cell.length_c   1.000
_cell.angle_alpha   90.00
_cell.angle_beta   90.00
_cell.angle_gamma   90.00
#
_symmetry.space_group_name_H-M   'P 1'
#
loop_
_entity.id
_entity.type
_entity.pdbx_description
1 polymer ?
#
loop_
_entity_poly.entity_id
_entity_poly.type
_entity_poly.pdbx_seq_one_letter_code
_entity_poly.pdbx_strand_id
1 'polypeptide(L)'
;MLLKQQQLNFTKDGSLDLENHRICNVSLPSEKNDVCTKYYADVIVENFNKKSDNLIDALKVLNKNIADADRLWDNKFNSVKSNVENQMALKQKQIDKLANTLSTVSNFNFDVEILNKKVQLLIANLDNEINNLKTTLMGNLADLTAKMNMHLNSEINKRIKNTDDKWKEFLSSNGKDVDLLRERIAKLEQLHPDRKRLKSNEETSTLK
;
A
#
# COMPACT_ATOMS: atom_id res chain seq x y z
N MET A 1 42.99 18.07 118.42
CA MET A 1 42.70 16.62 118.29
C MET A 1 43.40 16.14 117.03
N LEU A 2 44.51 15.41 117.17
CA LEU A 2 45.35 14.98 116.04
C LEU A 2 44.72 13.75 115.37
N LEU A 3 44.28 13.89 114.13
CA LEU A 3 43.93 12.76 113.27
C LEU A 3 45.20 12.02 112.87
N LYS A 4 45.39 10.79 113.37
CA LYS A 4 46.41 9.87 112.82
C LYS A 4 45.98 9.49 111.39
N GLN A 5 46.83 9.77 110.42
CA GLN A 5 46.69 9.16 109.09
C GLN A 5 46.85 7.65 109.23
N GLN A 6 45.86 6.88 108.79
CA GLN A 6 45.99 5.43 108.64
C GLN A 6 46.93 5.17 107.46
N GLN A 7 48.05 4.50 107.72
CA GLN A 7 48.92 3.96 106.67
C GLN A 7 48.25 2.72 106.08
N LEU A 8 48.12 2.68 104.75
CA LEU A 8 47.66 1.50 104.03
C LEU A 8 48.77 0.45 104.05
N ASN A 9 48.46 -0.74 104.56
CA ASN A 9 49.39 -1.87 104.55
C ASN A 9 49.28 -2.60 103.21
N PHE A 10 50.41 -2.82 102.55
CA PHE A 10 50.47 -3.59 101.31
C PHE A 10 51.23 -4.90 101.54
N THR A 11 50.77 -5.98 100.93
CA THR A 11 51.46 -7.27 100.87
C THR A 11 52.75 -7.15 100.05
N LYS A 12 53.66 -8.12 100.19
CA LYS A 12 54.97 -8.10 99.52
C LYS A 12 54.91 -8.09 97.98
N ASP A 13 53.76 -8.41 97.40
CA ASP A 13 53.46 -8.36 95.96
C ASP A 13 52.78 -7.05 95.52
N GLY A 14 52.56 -6.11 96.44
CA GLY A 14 51.97 -4.80 96.17
C GLY A 14 50.44 -4.74 96.28
N SER A 15 49.77 -5.82 96.69
CA SER A 15 48.31 -5.80 96.94
C SER A 15 47.98 -5.13 98.29
N LEU A 16 46.79 -4.54 98.44
CA LEU A 16 46.35 -4.00 99.73
C LEU A 16 46.05 -5.15 100.71
N ASP A 17 46.73 -5.19 101.86
CA ASP A 17 46.43 -6.14 102.93
C ASP A 17 45.21 -5.67 103.72
N LEU A 18 44.14 -6.45 103.65
CA LEU A 18 42.89 -6.16 104.35
C LEU A 18 42.80 -6.86 105.72
N GLU A 19 43.81 -7.62 106.16
CA GLU A 19 43.80 -8.32 107.45
C GLU A 19 42.50 -9.12 107.71
N ASN A 20 42.02 -9.87 106.71
CA ASN A 20 40.73 -10.59 106.73
C ASN A 20 39.46 -9.72 106.84
N HIS A 21 39.55 -8.39 106.73
CA HIS A 21 38.39 -7.51 106.66
C HIS A 21 37.76 -7.55 105.26
N ARG A 22 36.43 -7.41 105.20
CA ARG A 22 35.68 -7.31 103.94
C ARG A 22 35.44 -5.84 103.61
N ILE A 23 35.68 -5.45 102.37
CA ILE A 23 35.20 -4.16 101.86
C ILE A 23 33.68 -4.27 101.71
N CYS A 24 32.96 -3.54 102.56
CA CYS A 24 31.52 -3.40 102.49
C CYS A 24 31.20 -1.99 101.96
N ASN A 25 30.08 -1.84 101.24
CA ASN A 25 29.52 -0.53 100.88
C ASN A 25 30.35 0.28 99.85
N VAL A 26 30.80 -0.35 98.77
CA VAL A 26 31.30 0.39 97.60
C VAL A 26 30.14 1.11 96.91
N SER A 27 30.32 2.39 96.56
CA SER A 27 29.37 3.13 95.73
C SER A 27 29.27 2.53 94.33
N LEU A 28 28.25 2.93 93.55
CA LEU A 28 28.18 2.54 92.15
C LEU A 28 29.47 3.01 91.43
N PRO A 29 30.12 2.12 90.65
CA PRO A 29 31.33 2.50 89.92
C PRO A 29 30.99 3.58 88.89
N SER A 30 31.82 4.61 88.83
CA SER A 30 31.74 5.73 87.89
C SER A 30 32.82 5.67 86.81
N GLU A 31 33.95 5.03 87.10
CA GLU A 31 35.08 4.85 86.19
C GLU A 31 35.31 3.38 85.86
N LYS A 32 35.99 3.12 84.74
CA LYS A 32 36.26 1.76 84.22
C LYS A 32 37.02 0.87 85.21
N ASN A 33 37.85 1.46 86.06
CA ASN A 33 38.74 0.73 86.97
C ASN A 33 38.22 0.72 88.42
N ASP A 34 36.99 1.18 88.66
CA ASP A 34 36.40 1.19 90.00
C ASP A 34 36.09 -0.23 90.48
N VAL A 35 36.30 -0.46 91.78
CA VAL A 35 35.84 -1.69 92.44
C VAL A 35 34.31 -1.71 92.48
N CYS A 36 33.71 -2.81 92.06
CA CYS A 36 32.25 -2.96 92.04
C CYS A 36 31.79 -4.18 92.86
N THR A 37 30.52 -4.18 93.26
CA THR A 37 29.91 -5.36 93.89
C THR A 37 29.57 -6.43 92.85
N LYS A 38 29.54 -7.70 93.27
CA LYS A 38 29.07 -8.81 92.43
C LYS A 38 27.67 -8.56 91.86
N TYR A 39 26.74 -8.04 92.68
CA TYR A 39 25.39 -7.72 92.24
C TYR A 39 25.38 -6.73 91.07
N TYR A 40 26.17 -5.66 91.16
CA TYR A 40 26.31 -4.70 90.06
C TYR A 40 26.83 -5.38 88.79
N ALA A 41 27.91 -6.16 88.89
CA ALA A 41 28.47 -6.88 87.75
C ALA A 41 27.46 -7.84 87.11
N ASP A 42 26.73 -8.61 87.92
CA ASP A 42 25.70 -9.55 87.45
C ASP A 42 24.56 -8.81 86.71
N VAL A 43 24.08 -7.67 87.23
CA VAL A 43 23.04 -6.85 86.58
C VAL A 43 23.51 -6.28 85.25
N ILE A 44 24.76 -5.80 85.16
CA ILE A 44 25.32 -5.29 83.91
C ILE A 44 25.43 -6.41 82.87
N VAL A 45 25.91 -7.58 83.26
CA VAL A 45 26.01 -8.76 82.38
C VAL A 45 24.63 -9.22 81.92
N GLU A 46 23.64 -9.28 82.83
CA GLU A 46 22.26 -9.65 82.48
C GLU A 46 21.64 -8.65 81.48
N ASN A 47 21.82 -7.35 81.71
CA ASN A 47 21.36 -6.30 80.80
C ASN A 47 22.04 -6.37 79.44
N PHE A 48 23.35 -6.69 79.42
CA PHE A 48 24.09 -6.91 78.19
C PHE A 48 23.54 -8.12 77.42
N ASN A 49 23.33 -9.25 78.11
CA ASN A 49 22.76 -10.46 77.51
C ASN A 49 21.36 -10.22 76.95
N LYS A 50 20.47 -9.54 77.69
CA LYS A 50 19.13 -9.17 77.21
C LYS A 50 19.18 -8.31 75.94
N LYS A 51 20.11 -7.34 75.87
CA LYS A 51 20.30 -6.53 74.65
C LYS A 51 20.83 -7.38 73.50
N SER A 52 21.74 -8.32 73.77
CA SER A 52 22.28 -9.26 72.78
C SER A 52 21.18 -10.16 72.21
N ASP A 53 20.32 -10.72 73.07
CA ASP A 53 19.21 -11.58 72.65
C ASP A 53 18.21 -10.81 71.80
N ASN A 54 17.85 -9.58 72.22
CA ASN A 54 16.98 -8.71 71.44
C ASN A 54 17.57 -8.38 70.06
N LEU A 55 18.89 -8.17 69.97
CA LEU A 55 19.57 -7.94 68.70
C LEU A 55 19.53 -9.19 67.82
N ILE A 56 19.78 -10.36 68.38
CA ILE A 56 19.73 -11.64 67.66
C ILE A 56 18.34 -11.88 67.09
N ASP A 57 17.28 -11.61 67.85
CA ASP A 57 15.91 -11.80 67.38
C ASP A 57 15.52 -10.78 66.30
N ALA A 58 15.95 -9.52 66.43
CA ALA A 58 15.78 -8.53 65.38
C ALA A 58 16.48 -8.94 64.07
N LEU A 59 17.69 -9.51 64.16
CA LEU A 59 18.43 -10.01 62.99
C LEU A 59 17.73 -11.21 62.34
N LYS A 60 17.14 -12.12 63.13
CA LYS A 60 16.33 -13.23 62.57
C LYS A 60 15.12 -12.72 61.80
N VAL A 61 14.42 -11.72 62.35
CA VAL A 61 13.26 -11.09 61.68
C VAL A 61 13.70 -10.41 60.39
N LEU A 62 14.81 -9.67 60.41
CA LEU A 62 15.36 -9.02 59.23
C LEU A 62 15.71 -10.04 58.13
N ASN A 63 16.38 -11.13 58.50
CA ASN A 63 16.75 -12.19 57.55
C ASN A 63 15.51 -12.85 56.92
N LYS A 64 14.45 -13.07 57.70
CA LYS A 64 13.17 -13.56 57.18
C LYS A 64 12.53 -12.57 56.20
N ASN A 65 12.49 -11.29 56.56
CA ASN A 65 11.92 -10.25 55.70
C ASN A 65 12.67 -10.12 54.37
N ILE A 66 13.99 -10.29 54.37
CA ILE A 66 14.81 -10.33 53.14
C ILE A 66 14.39 -11.51 52.27
N ALA A 67 14.31 -12.72 52.84
CA ALA A 67 13.90 -13.91 52.10
C ALA A 67 12.46 -13.81 51.54
N ASP A 68 11.54 -13.20 52.28
CA ASP A 68 10.17 -12.98 51.83
C ASP A 68 10.11 -11.92 50.71
N ALA A 69 10.95 -10.87 50.78
CA ALA A 69 11.07 -9.88 49.71
C ALA A 69 11.60 -10.50 48.41
N ASP A 70 12.61 -11.37 48.49
CA ASP A 70 13.14 -12.09 47.33
C ASP A 70 12.06 -12.96 46.66
N ARG A 71 11.29 -13.71 47.47
CA ARG A 71 10.17 -14.52 46.97
C ARG A 71 9.08 -13.68 46.29
N LEU A 72 8.73 -12.54 46.89
CA LEU A 72 7.75 -11.63 46.30
C LEU A 72 8.24 -11.07 44.97
N TRP A 73 9.53 -10.72 44.89
CA TRP A 73 10.16 -10.26 43.67
C TRP A 73 10.10 -11.32 42.57
N ASP A 74 10.52 -12.56 42.86
CA ASP A 74 10.50 -13.67 41.91
C ASP A 74 9.08 -13.97 41.41
N ASN A 75 8.10 -14.01 42.31
CA ASN A 75 6.70 -14.25 41.95
C ASN A 75 6.17 -13.16 41.04
N LYS A 76 6.45 -11.88 41.35
CA LYS A 76 6.00 -10.75 40.54
C LYS A 76 6.69 -10.76 39.17
N PHE A 77 8.00 -10.99 39.15
CA PHE A 77 8.78 -11.06 37.92
C PHE A 77 8.28 -12.18 37.00
N ASN A 78 8.08 -13.39 37.52
CA ASN A 78 7.59 -14.53 36.77
C ASN A 78 6.15 -14.31 36.24
N SER A 79 5.28 -13.68 37.05
CA SER A 79 3.93 -13.32 36.60
C SER A 79 3.95 -12.32 35.45
N VAL A 80 4.77 -11.27 35.55
CA VAL A 80 4.94 -10.28 34.48
C VAL A 80 5.52 -10.93 33.23
N LYS A 81 6.55 -11.77 33.38
CA LYS A 81 7.16 -12.51 32.28
C LYS A 81 6.15 -13.36 31.53
N SER A 82 5.36 -14.19 32.24
CA SER A 82 4.33 -15.03 31.62
C SER A 82 3.26 -14.20 30.89
N ASN A 83 2.83 -13.07 31.48
CA ASN A 83 1.88 -12.17 30.82
C ASN A 83 2.43 -11.59 29.52
N VAL A 84 3.71 -11.21 29.50
CA VAL A 84 4.38 -10.69 28.29
C VAL A 84 4.50 -11.79 27.23
N GLU A 85 4.95 -12.99 27.61
CA GLU A 85 5.07 -14.14 26.69
C GLU A 85 3.72 -14.51 26.05
N ASN A 86 2.65 -14.56 26.85
CA ASN A 86 1.30 -14.83 26.36
C ASN A 86 0.80 -13.76 25.38
N GLN A 87 1.04 -12.48 25.68
CA GLN A 87 0.67 -11.39 24.78
C GLN A 87 1.46 -11.43 23.47
N MET A 88 2.77 -11.69 23.53
CA MET A 88 3.60 -11.82 22.33
C MET A 88 3.12 -12.99 21.46
N ALA A 89 2.80 -14.14 22.05
CA ALA A 89 2.27 -15.29 21.31
C ALA A 89 0.92 -14.98 20.62
N LEU A 90 0.03 -14.26 21.30
CA LEU A 90 -1.24 -13.82 20.70
C LEU A 90 -1.02 -12.84 19.55
N LYS A 91 -0.12 -11.87 19.73
CA LYS A 91 0.23 -10.89 18.68
C LYS A 91 0.88 -11.57 17.48
N GLN A 92 1.74 -12.57 17.71
CA GLN A 92 2.35 -13.34 16.61
C GLN A 92 1.30 -14.08 15.78
N LYS A 93 0.34 -14.75 16.43
CA LYS A 93 -0.79 -15.40 15.73
C LYS A 93 -1.61 -14.42 14.89
N GLN A 94 -1.75 -13.16 15.34
CA GLN A 94 -2.44 -12.12 14.57
C GLN A 94 -1.61 -11.70 13.35
N ILE A 95 -0.29 -11.54 13.50
CA ILE A 95 0.64 -11.24 12.41
C ILE A 95 0.60 -12.34 11.35
N ASP A 96 0.66 -13.61 11.75
CA ASP A 96 0.65 -14.74 10.81
C ASP A 96 -0.65 -14.78 9.98
N LYS A 97 -1.80 -14.52 10.62
CA LYS A 97 -3.08 -14.41 9.90
C LYS A 97 -3.09 -13.27 8.90
N LEU A 98 -2.58 -12.10 9.27
CA LEU A 98 -2.49 -10.94 8.38
C LEU A 98 -1.55 -11.21 7.20
N ALA A 99 -0.41 -11.86 7.43
CA ALA A 99 0.54 -12.24 6.40
C ALA A 99 -0.08 -13.20 5.37
N ASN A 100 -0.83 -14.21 5.83
CA ASN A 100 -1.55 -15.13 4.94
C ASN A 100 -2.62 -14.42 4.09
N THR A 101 -3.41 -13.54 4.70
CA THR A 101 -4.42 -12.75 3.97
C THR A 101 -3.76 -11.85 2.92
N LEU A 102 -2.64 -11.19 3.26
CA LEU A 102 -1.89 -10.35 2.34
C LEU A 102 -1.36 -11.16 1.15
N SER A 103 -0.83 -12.36 1.38
CA SER A 103 -0.37 -13.25 0.31
C SER A 103 -1.52 -13.61 -0.65
N THR A 104 -2.70 -13.92 -0.14
CA THR A 104 -3.88 -14.23 -0.98
C THR A 104 -4.31 -13.04 -1.82
N VAL A 105 -4.37 -11.83 -1.24
CA VAL A 105 -4.73 -10.60 -1.96
C VAL A 105 -3.71 -10.29 -3.06
N SER A 106 -2.41 -10.44 -2.76
CA SER A 106 -1.35 -10.22 -3.73
C SER A 106 -1.47 -11.15 -4.94
N ASN A 107 -1.79 -12.42 -4.71
CA ASN A 107 -2.00 -13.40 -5.79
C ASN A 107 -3.23 -13.03 -6.63
N PHE A 108 -4.34 -12.65 -6.00
CA PHE A 108 -5.53 -12.20 -6.72
C PHE A 108 -5.26 -10.97 -7.60
N ASN A 109 -4.46 -10.01 -7.10
CA ASN A 109 -4.08 -8.83 -7.88
C ASN A 109 -3.27 -9.22 -9.13
N PHE A 110 -2.32 -10.16 -8.99
CA PHE A 110 -1.55 -10.68 -10.12
C PHE A 110 -2.44 -11.35 -11.18
N ASP A 111 -3.42 -12.14 -10.76
CA ASP A 111 -4.38 -12.78 -11.66
C ASP A 111 -5.23 -11.75 -12.44
N VAL A 112 -5.63 -10.66 -11.78
CA VAL A 112 -6.35 -9.55 -12.42
C VAL A 112 -5.49 -8.85 -13.47
N GLU A 113 -4.21 -8.60 -13.19
CA GLU A 113 -3.29 -8.00 -14.15
C GLU A 113 -3.08 -8.88 -15.38
N ILE A 114 -2.96 -10.20 -15.20
CA ILE A 114 -2.88 -11.16 -16.30
C ILE A 114 -4.15 -11.12 -17.14
N LEU A 115 -5.32 -11.13 -16.49
CA LEU A 115 -6.60 -11.10 -17.18
C LEU A 115 -6.77 -9.81 -17.99
N ASN A 116 -6.37 -8.66 -17.43
CA ASN A 116 -6.43 -7.38 -18.12
C ASN A 116 -5.54 -7.37 -19.38
N LYS A 117 -4.32 -7.90 -19.29
CA LYS A 117 -3.44 -8.06 -20.47
C LYS A 117 -4.06 -8.96 -21.55
N LYS A 118 -4.70 -10.07 -21.16
CA LYS A 118 -5.38 -10.97 -22.10
C LYS A 118 -6.54 -10.26 -22.82
N VAL A 119 -7.34 -9.48 -22.09
CA VAL A 119 -8.44 -8.69 -22.68
C VAL A 119 -7.91 -7.65 -23.66
N GLN A 120 -6.84 -6.91 -23.32
CA GLN A 120 -6.23 -5.95 -24.23
C GLN A 120 -5.74 -6.58 -25.53
N LEU A 121 -5.12 -7.77 -25.46
CA LEU A 121 -4.69 -8.51 -26.65
C LEU A 121 -5.87 -8.96 -27.51
N LEU A 122 -6.96 -9.44 -26.89
CA LEU A 122 -8.18 -9.82 -27.61
C LEU A 122 -8.81 -8.62 -28.35
N ILE A 123 -8.88 -7.46 -27.70
CA ILE A 123 -9.38 -6.23 -28.32
C ILE A 123 -8.52 -5.86 -29.52
N ALA A 124 -7.19 -5.82 -29.37
CA ALA A 124 -6.28 -5.49 -30.47
C ALA A 124 -6.41 -6.44 -31.67
N ASN A 125 -6.62 -7.75 -31.40
CA ASN A 125 -6.84 -8.73 -32.46
C ASN A 125 -8.17 -8.49 -33.20
N LEU A 126 -9.26 -8.21 -32.46
CA LEU A 126 -10.56 -7.90 -33.06
C LEU A 126 -10.52 -6.62 -33.90
N ASP A 127 -9.83 -5.57 -33.42
CA ASP A 127 -9.65 -4.33 -34.18
C ASP A 127 -8.93 -4.59 -35.51
N ASN A 128 -7.88 -5.42 -35.50
CA ASN A 128 -7.16 -5.82 -36.71
C ASN A 128 -8.07 -6.60 -37.69
N GLU A 129 -8.87 -7.54 -37.18
CA GLU A 129 -9.79 -8.33 -38.00
C GLU A 129 -10.88 -7.46 -38.64
N ILE A 130 -11.47 -6.54 -37.88
CA ILE A 130 -12.45 -5.56 -38.37
C ILE A 130 -11.84 -4.67 -39.46
N ASN A 131 -10.61 -4.19 -39.26
CA ASN A 131 -9.91 -3.37 -40.26
C ASN A 131 -9.63 -4.13 -41.56
N ASN A 132 -9.24 -5.40 -41.46
CA ASN A 132 -9.04 -6.28 -42.62
C ASN A 132 -10.35 -6.53 -43.38
N LEU A 133 -11.43 -6.83 -42.67
CA LEU A 133 -12.76 -7.02 -43.26
C LEU A 133 -13.25 -5.75 -43.95
N LYS A 134 -13.09 -4.59 -43.31
CA LYS A 134 -13.44 -3.28 -43.88
C LYS A 134 -12.67 -3.02 -45.19
N THR A 135 -11.35 -3.25 -45.18
CA THR A 135 -10.49 -3.07 -46.36
C THR A 135 -10.94 -3.98 -47.51
N THR A 136 -11.24 -5.24 -47.22
CA THR A 136 -11.73 -6.21 -48.20
C THR A 136 -13.07 -5.79 -48.79
N LEU A 137 -14.02 -5.36 -47.95
CA LEU A 137 -15.34 -4.89 -48.39
C LEU A 137 -15.23 -3.63 -49.27
N MET A 138 -14.37 -2.68 -48.90
CA MET A 138 -14.12 -1.49 -49.72
C MET A 138 -13.53 -1.84 -51.09
N GLY A 139 -12.59 -2.79 -51.15
CA GLY A 139 -12.05 -3.31 -52.40
C GLY A 139 -13.12 -3.96 -53.28
N ASN A 140 -13.92 -4.86 -52.71
CA ASN A 140 -15.02 -5.52 -53.43
C ASN A 140 -16.06 -4.51 -53.97
N LEU A 141 -16.38 -3.47 -53.20
CA LEU A 141 -17.32 -2.43 -53.62
C LEU A 141 -16.77 -1.61 -54.80
N ALA A 142 -15.48 -1.27 -54.76
CA ALA A 142 -14.80 -0.57 -55.86
C ALA A 142 -14.80 -1.41 -57.14
N ASP A 143 -14.46 -2.71 -57.03
CA ASP A 143 -14.49 -3.66 -58.16
C ASP A 143 -15.89 -3.80 -58.78
N LEU A 144 -16.92 -3.92 -57.93
CA LEU A 144 -18.31 -4.01 -58.40
C LEU A 144 -18.74 -2.74 -59.12
N THR A 145 -18.37 -1.58 -58.58
CA THR A 145 -18.67 -0.27 -59.18
C THR A 145 -17.97 -0.14 -60.54
N ALA A 146 -16.71 -0.57 -60.66
CA ALA A 146 -15.97 -0.59 -61.92
C ALA A 146 -16.64 -1.51 -62.96
N LYS A 147 -17.03 -2.73 -62.57
CA LYS A 147 -17.74 -3.67 -63.45
C LYS A 147 -19.08 -3.12 -63.94
N MET A 148 -19.85 -2.49 -63.05
CA MET A 148 -21.12 -1.87 -63.41
C MET A 148 -20.94 -0.73 -64.43
N ASN A 149 -19.95 0.14 -64.21
CA ASN A 149 -19.62 1.22 -65.14
C ASN A 149 -19.17 0.69 -66.51
N MET A 150 -18.33 -0.36 -66.54
CA MET A 150 -17.91 -1.00 -67.79
C MET A 150 -19.10 -1.59 -68.56
N HIS A 151 -20.00 -2.29 -67.87
CA HIS A 151 -21.18 -2.88 -68.49
C HIS A 151 -22.13 -1.80 -69.05
N LEU A 152 -22.40 -0.76 -68.26
CA LEU A 152 -23.25 0.35 -68.67
C LEU A 152 -22.68 1.09 -69.89
N ASN A 153 -21.38 1.41 -69.87
CA ASN A 153 -20.69 2.05 -71.00
C ASN A 153 -20.71 1.17 -72.26
N SER A 154 -20.48 -0.14 -72.11
CA SER A 154 -20.60 -1.09 -73.22
C SER A 154 -22.00 -1.06 -73.83
N GLU A 155 -23.05 -1.07 -73.00
CA GLU A 155 -24.44 -1.08 -73.46
C GLU A 155 -24.85 0.24 -74.12
N ILE A 156 -24.44 1.38 -73.55
CA ILE A 156 -24.60 2.71 -74.15
C ILE A 156 -23.93 2.75 -75.53
N ASN A 157 -22.67 2.30 -75.63
CA ASN A 157 -21.93 2.30 -76.89
C ASN A 157 -22.57 1.41 -77.95
N LYS A 158 -23.10 0.22 -77.56
CA LYS A 158 -23.87 -0.63 -78.49
C LYS A 158 -25.11 0.07 -79.02
N ARG A 159 -25.85 0.77 -78.15
CA ARG A 159 -27.06 1.52 -78.54
C ARG A 159 -26.75 2.71 -79.44
N ILE A 160 -25.69 3.47 -79.14
CA ILE A 160 -25.19 4.55 -80.01
C ILE A 160 -24.85 3.99 -81.38
N LYS A 161 -24.05 2.91 -81.44
CA LYS A 161 -23.65 2.30 -82.72
C LYS A 161 -24.85 1.83 -83.54
N ASN A 162 -25.81 1.13 -82.92
CA ASN A 162 -27.04 0.69 -83.60
C ASN A 162 -27.84 1.90 -84.15
N THR A 163 -27.89 2.98 -83.38
CA THR A 163 -28.58 4.22 -83.79
C THR A 163 -27.85 4.88 -84.96
N ASP A 164 -26.52 4.98 -84.91
CA ASP A 164 -25.67 5.49 -86.00
C ASP A 164 -25.80 4.65 -87.28
N ASP A 165 -25.80 3.32 -87.15
CA ASP A 165 -25.94 2.40 -88.28
C ASP A 165 -27.33 2.56 -88.95
N LYS A 166 -28.40 2.68 -88.16
CA LYS A 166 -29.75 2.99 -88.67
C LYS A 166 -29.82 4.35 -89.36
N TRP A 167 -29.16 5.37 -88.81
CA TRP A 167 -29.09 6.69 -89.44
C TRP A 167 -28.36 6.64 -90.78
N LYS A 168 -27.25 5.91 -90.88
CA LYS A 168 -26.53 5.70 -92.14
C LYS A 168 -27.38 4.96 -93.17
N GLU A 169 -28.10 3.93 -92.77
CA GLU A 169 -29.01 3.17 -93.65
C GLU A 169 -30.14 4.05 -94.19
N PHE A 170 -30.76 4.87 -93.34
CA PHE A 170 -31.78 5.85 -93.74
C PHE A 170 -31.24 6.87 -94.75
N LEU A 171 -30.06 7.44 -94.48
CA LEU A 171 -29.42 8.40 -95.38
C LEU A 171 -29.00 7.76 -96.70
N SER A 172 -28.56 6.50 -96.70
CA SER A 172 -28.24 5.79 -97.94
C SER A 172 -29.48 5.48 -98.77
N SER A 173 -30.59 5.13 -98.12
CA SER A 173 -31.86 4.76 -98.78
C SER A 173 -32.58 5.98 -99.36
N ASN A 174 -32.48 7.13 -98.69
CA ASN A 174 -33.16 8.37 -99.08
C ASN A 174 -32.19 9.44 -99.58
N GLY A 175 -30.91 9.12 -99.79
CA GLY A 175 -29.84 10.11 -100.04
C GLY A 175 -30.11 11.00 -101.24
N LYS A 176 -30.63 10.44 -102.34
CA LYS A 176 -31.02 11.23 -103.52
C LYS A 176 -32.18 12.19 -103.24
N ASP A 177 -33.17 11.77 -102.44
CA ASP A 177 -34.32 12.61 -102.08
C ASP A 177 -33.94 13.69 -101.06
N VAL A 178 -33.05 13.36 -100.12
CA VAL A 178 -32.49 14.31 -99.15
C VAL A 178 -31.60 15.33 -99.85
N ASP A 179 -30.78 14.91 -100.82
CA ASP A 179 -29.94 15.80 -101.62
C ASP A 179 -30.80 16.68 -102.55
N LEU A 180 -31.85 16.13 -103.17
CA LEU A 180 -32.85 16.90 -103.93
C LEU A 180 -33.58 17.92 -103.05
N LEU A 181 -33.97 17.55 -101.82
CA LEU A 181 -34.58 18.47 -100.87
C LEU A 181 -33.60 19.56 -100.43
N ARG A 182 -32.32 19.22 -100.17
CA ARG A 182 -31.26 20.20 -99.86
C ARG A 182 -31.02 21.14 -101.02
N GLU A 183 -30.97 20.65 -102.26
CA GLU A 183 -30.78 21.46 -103.45
C GLU A 183 -32.00 22.37 -103.69
N ARG A 184 -33.22 21.87 -103.45
CA ARG A 184 -34.46 22.63 -103.57
C ARG A 184 -34.61 23.68 -102.47
N ILE A 185 -34.19 23.39 -101.25
CA ILE A 185 -34.09 24.36 -100.14
C ILE A 185 -33.04 25.43 -100.46
N ALA A 186 -31.85 25.05 -100.93
CA ALA A 186 -30.80 26.01 -101.32
C ALA A 186 -31.26 26.93 -102.48
N LYS A 187 -31.99 26.39 -103.46
CA LYS A 187 -32.63 27.18 -104.54
C LYS A 187 -33.72 28.11 -103.99
N LEU A 188 -34.54 27.67 -103.04
CA LEU A 188 -35.55 28.52 -102.39
C LEU A 188 -34.91 29.64 -101.55
N GLU A 189 -33.77 29.39 -100.90
CA GLU A 189 -33.01 30.40 -100.16
C GLU A 189 -32.33 31.43 -101.09
N GLN A 190 -31.96 31.05 -102.32
CA GLN A 190 -31.47 31.97 -103.34
C GLN A 190 -32.60 32.80 -104.00
N LEU A 191 -33.79 32.21 -104.19
CA LEU A 191 -34.96 32.87 -104.78
C LEU A 191 -35.70 33.78 -103.78
N HIS A 192 -35.55 33.56 -102.47
CA HIS A 192 -36.16 34.38 -101.40
C HIS A 192 -35.14 34.75 -100.32
N PRO A 193 -34.27 35.76 -100.56
CA PRO A 193 -33.23 36.18 -99.60
C PRO A 193 -33.81 36.66 -98.26
N ASP A 194 -35.03 37.20 -98.27
CA ASP A 194 -35.67 37.79 -97.10
C ASP A 194 -36.07 36.78 -96.02
N ARG A 195 -36.10 35.48 -96.32
CA ARG A 195 -36.35 34.44 -95.30
C ARG A 195 -35.16 34.16 -94.40
N LYS A 196 -33.93 34.52 -94.78
CA LYS A 196 -32.79 34.51 -93.84
C LYS A 196 -32.97 35.51 -92.70
N ARG A 197 -33.72 36.60 -92.92
CA ARG A 197 -33.98 37.64 -91.90
C ARG A 197 -34.96 37.21 -90.81
N LEU A 198 -35.73 36.13 -91.00
CA LEU A 198 -36.66 35.66 -89.97
C LEU A 198 -35.95 34.85 -88.87
N LYS A 199 -34.84 34.17 -89.17
CA LYS A 199 -34.05 33.48 -88.15
C LYS A 199 -33.30 34.43 -87.20
N SER A 200 -32.95 35.64 -87.63
CA SER A 200 -32.30 36.63 -86.75
C SER A 200 -33.27 37.34 -85.79
N ASN A 201 -34.59 37.22 -85.98
CA ASN A 201 -35.58 37.91 -85.16
C ASN A 201 -36.24 37.03 -84.09
N GLU A 202 -36.14 35.69 -84.19
CA GLU A 202 -36.61 34.78 -83.13
C GLU A 202 -35.60 34.65 -81.98
N GLU A 203 -34.30 34.91 -82.19
CA GLU A 203 -33.29 34.90 -81.11
C GLU A 203 -33.35 36.14 -80.18
N THR A 204 -34.13 37.17 -80.50
CA THR A 204 -34.25 38.39 -79.68
C THR A 204 -35.52 38.48 -78.83
N SER A 205 -36.41 37.48 -78.82
CA SER A 205 -37.71 37.58 -78.13
C SER A 205 -37.89 36.68 -76.90
N THR A 206 -36.84 36.05 -76.38
CA THR A 206 -36.89 35.24 -75.14
C THR A 206 -35.78 35.56 -74.13
N LEU A 207 -35.28 36.80 -74.13
CA LEU A 207 -34.55 37.39 -73.01
C LEU A 207 -35.45 38.34 -72.22
N LYS A 208 -36.34 37.78 -71.40
CA LYS A 208 -36.85 38.38 -70.15
C LYS A 208 -37.19 37.28 -69.17
#